data_AF-A0A7S2CPI2-F1
#
_entry.id   AF-A0A7S2CPI2-F1
#
_cell.length_a   1.000
_cell.length_b   1.000
_cell.length_c   1.000
_cell.angle_alpha   90.00
_cell.angle_beta   90.00
_cell.angle_gamma   90.00
#
_symmetry.space_group_name_H-M   'P 1'
#
loop_
_entity.id
_entity.type
_entity.pdbx_description
1 polymer ?
#
loop_
_entity_poly.entity_id
_entity_poly.type
_entity_poly.pdbx_seq_one_letter_code
_entity_poly.pdbx_strand_id
1 'polypeptide(L)'
;KDRLVVVQGVNDNLLSMAQHKFASNVVEKCLQYGNQQQKTTIIDEVTRPSNTEPAKEGEEPKSTLLIMIKDQYANYVIQKVIDLADRRQLDNIMIELRAHLVQV
;
A
#
# COMPACT_ATOMS: atom_id res chain seq x y z
N LYS A 1 -2.92 -0.11 24.23
CA LYS A 1 -3.35 1.21 23.72
C LYS A 1 -2.39 1.71 22.64
N ASP A 2 -1.08 1.71 22.88
CA ASP A 2 -0.09 2.31 21.96
C ASP A 2 -0.02 1.66 20.57
N ARG A 3 -0.15 0.33 20.47
CA ARG A 3 -0.18 -0.38 19.18
C ARG A 3 -1.32 0.06 18.24
N LEU A 4 -2.47 0.45 18.80
CA LEU A 4 -3.60 0.92 17.99
C LEU A 4 -3.32 2.32 17.44
N VAL A 5 -2.69 3.17 18.24
CA VAL A 5 -2.28 4.53 17.83
C VAL A 5 -1.25 4.47 16.71
N VAL A 6 -0.26 3.57 16.82
CA VAL A 6 0.75 3.37 15.78
C VAL A 6 0.11 2.90 14.46
N VAL A 7 -0.81 1.92 14.52
CA VAL A 7 -1.47 1.44 13.29
C VAL A 7 -2.40 2.49 12.69
N GLN A 8 -3.10 3.27 13.51
CA GLN A 8 -3.90 4.38 13.00
C GLN A 8 -3.02 5.43 12.31
N GLY A 9 -1.91 5.83 12.93
CA GLY A 9 -0.96 6.76 12.32
C GLY A 9 -0.32 6.24 11.04
N VAL A 10 -0.11 4.91 10.95
CA VAL A 10 0.32 4.24 9.72
C VAL A 10 -0.76 4.33 8.64
N ASN A 11 -2.03 4.09 8.94
CA ASN A 11 -3.09 4.21 7.94
C ASN A 11 -3.25 5.64 7.43
N ASP A 12 -3.20 6.62 8.33
CA ASP A 12 -3.39 8.04 7.98
C ASP A 12 -2.23 8.59 7.13
N ASN A 13 -1.04 7.97 7.18
CA ASN A 13 0.16 8.42 6.49
C ASN A 13 0.89 7.31 5.72
N LEU A 14 0.17 6.28 5.28
CA LEU A 14 0.76 5.01 4.84
C LEU A 14 1.81 5.19 3.74
N LEU A 15 1.45 5.93 2.69
CA LEU A 15 2.33 6.19 1.57
C LEU A 15 3.61 6.92 2.02
N SER A 16 3.46 8.00 2.78
CA SER A 16 4.59 8.79 3.31
C SER A 16 5.52 7.94 4.19
N MET A 17 4.94 7.11 5.07
CA MET A 17 5.73 6.23 5.95
C MET A 17 6.44 5.13 5.16
N ALA A 18 5.78 4.54 4.17
CA ALA A 18 6.38 3.48 3.36
C ALA A 18 7.56 3.97 2.51
N GLN A 19 7.54 5.25 2.07
CA GLN A 19 8.63 5.87 1.32
C GLN A 19 9.76 6.42 2.20
N HIS A 20 9.63 6.35 3.53
CA HIS A 20 10.63 6.89 4.44
C HIS A 20 11.57 5.79 4.93
N LYS A 21 12.89 6.00 4.76
CA LYS A 21 13.97 5.05 5.09
C LYS A 21 13.80 4.26 6.39
N PHE A 22 13.33 4.91 7.44
CA PHE A 22 13.17 4.28 8.76
C PHE A 22 11.72 3.89 9.07
N ALA A 23 10.74 4.64 8.52
CA ALA A 23 9.35 4.40 8.85
C ALA A 23 8.76 3.24 8.02
N SER A 24 9.35 2.93 6.86
CA SER A 24 9.02 1.75 6.07
C SER A 24 9.12 0.48 6.91
N ASN A 25 10.17 0.39 7.74
CA ASN A 25 10.35 -0.74 8.66
C ASN A 25 9.18 -0.84 9.65
N VAL A 26 8.63 0.29 10.11
CA VAL A 26 7.47 0.28 11.02
C VAL A 26 6.25 -0.30 10.30
N VAL A 27 6.02 0.10 9.04
CA VAL A 27 4.94 -0.45 8.20
C VAL A 27 5.12 -1.96 8.00
N GLU A 28 6.33 -2.41 7.68
CA GLU A 28 6.64 -3.84 7.53
C GLU A 28 6.40 -4.62 8.84
N LYS A 29 6.76 -4.03 9.99
CA LYS A 29 6.50 -4.65 11.30
C LYS A 29 5.02 -4.70 11.63
N CYS A 30 4.24 -3.72 11.22
CA CYS A 30 2.77 -3.76 11.30
C CYS A 30 2.19 -4.88 10.41
N LEU A 31 2.69 -5.06 9.20
CA LEU A 31 2.29 -6.17 8.32
C LEU A 31 2.72 -7.55 8.88
N GLN A 32 3.90 -7.63 9.50
CA GLN A 32 4.43 -8.87 10.05
C GLN A 32 3.71 -9.30 11.33
N TYR A 33 3.56 -8.38 12.29
CA TYR A 33 3.13 -8.68 13.67
C TYR A 33 1.77 -8.08 14.06
N GLY A 34 1.15 -7.28 13.19
CA GLY A 34 -0.21 -6.78 13.41
C GLY A 34 -1.23 -7.91 13.47
N ASN A 35 -2.39 -7.62 14.06
CA ASN A 35 -3.50 -8.57 14.00
C ASN A 35 -4.12 -8.60 12.58
N GLN A 36 -4.99 -9.58 12.31
CA GLN A 36 -5.56 -9.76 10.97
C GLN A 36 -6.28 -8.50 10.44
N GLN A 37 -7.03 -7.81 11.30
CA GLN A 37 -7.74 -6.59 10.93
C GLN A 37 -6.77 -5.49 10.50
N GLN A 38 -5.70 -5.27 11.28
CA GLN A 38 -4.68 -4.27 10.99
C GLN A 38 -3.94 -4.56 9.68
N LYS A 39 -3.55 -5.82 9.45
CA LYS A 39 -2.92 -6.22 8.18
C LYS A 39 -3.85 -5.97 7.00
N THR A 40 -5.12 -6.37 7.14
CA THR A 40 -6.13 -6.19 6.10
C THR A 40 -6.33 -4.72 5.77
N THR A 41 -6.39 -3.83 6.77
CA THR A 41 -6.50 -2.39 6.53
C THR A 41 -5.32 -1.83 5.74
N ILE A 42 -4.09 -2.19 6.11
CA ILE A 42 -2.89 -1.72 5.38
C ILE A 42 -2.90 -2.25 3.93
N ILE A 43 -3.19 -3.54 3.74
CA ILE A 43 -3.20 -4.14 2.40
C ILE A 43 -4.33 -3.55 1.56
N ASP A 44 -5.52 -3.36 2.10
CA ASP A 44 -6.64 -2.75 1.38
C ASP A 44 -6.35 -1.29 0.98
N GLU A 45 -5.59 -0.53 1.79
CA GLU A 45 -5.17 0.82 1.43
C GLU A 45 -4.15 0.82 0.28
N VAL A 46 -3.16 -0.07 0.31
CA VAL A 46 -2.15 -0.20 -0.76
C VAL A 46 -2.76 -0.71 -2.07
N THR A 47 -3.69 -1.66 -1.96
CA THR A 47 -4.32 -2.34 -3.11
C THR A 47 -5.63 -1.69 -3.54
N ARG A 48 -5.96 -0.53 -2.98
CA ARG A 48 -7.13 0.26 -3.38
C ARG A 48 -6.96 0.67 -4.85
N PRO A 49 -7.95 0.38 -5.72
CA PRO A 49 -7.88 0.77 -7.12
C PRO A 49 -7.75 2.29 -7.27
N SER A 50 -6.93 2.74 -8.22
CA SER A 50 -6.62 4.16 -8.44
C SER A 50 -7.83 5.00 -8.89
N ASN A 51 -8.89 4.35 -9.37
CA ASN A 51 -10.12 4.98 -9.85
C ASN A 51 -11.15 5.31 -8.75
N THR A 52 -10.89 4.96 -7.49
CA THR A 52 -11.82 5.20 -6.39
C THR A 52 -11.71 6.59 -5.77
N GLU A 53 -10.59 7.29 -5.97
CA GLU A 53 -10.41 8.68 -5.56
C GLU A 53 -10.67 9.61 -6.75
N PRO A 54 -11.49 10.66 -6.61
CA PRO A 54 -11.69 11.63 -7.67
C PRO A 54 -10.35 12.30 -7.99
N ALA A 55 -9.84 12.05 -9.19
CA ALA A 55 -8.69 12.76 -9.70
C ALA A 55 -8.98 14.28 -9.63
N LYS A 56 -8.06 15.04 -9.06
CA LYS A 56 -8.12 16.51 -9.13
C LYS A 56 -8.09 16.90 -10.60
N GLU A 57 -8.85 17.93 -10.98
CA GLU A 57 -8.86 18.44 -12.35
C GLU A 57 -7.42 18.67 -12.86
N GLY A 58 -7.03 17.89 -13.88
CA GLY A 58 -5.71 17.96 -14.49
C GLY A 58 -4.62 17.04 -13.90
N GLU A 59 -4.91 16.24 -12.87
CA GLU A 59 -3.99 15.21 -12.36
C GLU A 59 -4.41 13.81 -12.84
N GLU A 60 -3.46 13.00 -13.32
CA GLU A 60 -3.74 11.59 -13.58
C GLU A 60 -3.98 10.84 -12.26
N PRO A 61 -4.94 9.88 -12.21
CA PRO A 61 -5.14 9.02 -11.05
C PRO A 61 -3.83 8.28 -10.75
N LYS A 62 -3.22 8.55 -9.59
CA LYS A 62 -1.97 7.89 -9.22
C LYS A 62 -2.28 6.65 -8.38
N SER A 63 -1.93 5.50 -8.92
CA SER A 63 -1.98 4.24 -8.18
C SER A 63 -0.94 4.22 -7.07
N THR A 64 -1.39 4.17 -5.81
CA THR A 64 -0.54 4.05 -4.61
C THR A 64 0.41 2.86 -4.76
N LEU A 65 -0.11 1.71 -5.23
CA LEU A 65 0.65 0.51 -5.52
C LEU A 65 1.87 0.80 -6.41
N LEU A 66 1.67 1.55 -7.50
CA LEU A 66 2.74 1.79 -8.47
C LEU A 66 3.75 2.83 -8.02
N ILE A 67 3.30 3.84 -7.26
CA ILE A 67 4.21 4.76 -6.58
C ILE A 67 5.14 3.94 -5.68
N MET A 68 4.58 3.04 -4.88
CA MET A 68 5.35 2.25 -3.92
C MET A 68 6.28 1.22 -4.59
N ILE A 69 5.87 0.60 -5.71
CA ILE A 69 6.72 -0.35 -6.45
C ILE A 69 7.99 0.32 -6.98
N LYS A 70 7.89 1.59 -7.42
CA LYS A 70 9.03 2.33 -8.00
C LYS A 70 9.91 3.00 -6.94
N ASP A 71 9.48 3.05 -5.69
CA ASP A 71 10.18 3.72 -4.60
C ASP A 71 11.29 2.85 -4.00
N GLN A 72 12.43 3.44 -3.63
CA GLN A 72 13.61 2.74 -3.12
C GLN A 72 13.41 2.08 -1.73
N TYR A 73 12.40 2.49 -0.96
CA TYR A 73 12.06 1.93 0.35
C TYR A 73 10.70 1.23 0.33
N ALA A 74 9.69 1.80 -0.31
CA ALA A 74 8.35 1.23 -0.28
C ALA A 74 8.21 -0.08 -1.07
N ASN A 75 9.15 -0.38 -1.99
CA ASN A 75 9.15 -1.66 -2.72
C ASN A 75 9.25 -2.88 -1.78
N TYR A 76 9.92 -2.76 -0.63
CA TYR A 76 10.00 -3.82 0.37
C TYR A 76 8.66 -4.03 1.08
N VAL A 77 7.92 -2.95 1.33
CA VAL A 77 6.55 -3.00 1.85
C VAL A 77 5.64 -3.72 0.88
N ILE A 78 5.76 -3.44 -0.43
CA ILE A 78 4.94 -4.10 -1.46
C ILE A 78 5.21 -5.60 -1.53
N GLN A 79 6.47 -6.04 -1.48
CA GLN A 79 6.80 -7.46 -1.43
C GLN A 79 6.08 -8.13 -0.24
N LYS A 80 6.08 -7.46 0.93
CA LYS A 80 5.38 -7.98 2.11
C LYS A 80 3.86 -7.98 1.98
N VAL A 81 3.30 -6.98 1.30
CA VAL A 81 1.88 -6.94 0.97
C VAL A 81 1.50 -8.11 0.08
N ILE A 82 2.28 -8.40 -0.97
CA ILE A 82 2.02 -9.51 -1.89
C ILE A 82 2.08 -10.86 -1.16
N ASP A 83 3.05 -11.04 -0.25
CA ASP A 83 3.18 -12.27 0.56
C ASP A 83 1.97 -12.53 1.49
N LEU A 84 1.24 -11.48 1.87
CA LEU A 84 0.17 -11.51 2.87
C LEU A 84 -1.22 -11.27 2.30
N ALA A 85 -1.31 -10.85 1.04
CA ALA A 85 -2.56 -10.51 0.38
C ALA A 85 -3.44 -11.75 0.16
N ASP A 86 -4.74 -11.57 0.37
CA ASP A 86 -5.73 -12.56 -0.02
C ASP A 86 -5.95 -12.58 -1.54
N ARG A 87 -6.76 -13.54 -2.02
CA ARG A 87 -7.02 -13.70 -3.45
C ARG A 87 -7.60 -12.43 -4.09
N ARG A 88 -8.53 -11.76 -3.42
CA ARG A 88 -9.19 -10.55 -3.92
C ARG A 88 -8.19 -9.40 -4.04
N GLN A 89 -7.34 -9.22 -3.02
CA GLN A 89 -6.29 -8.20 -2.98
C GLN A 89 -5.21 -8.46 -4.06
N LEU A 90 -4.83 -9.72 -4.28
CA LEU A 90 -3.93 -10.10 -5.38
C LEU A 90 -4.54 -9.82 -6.74
N ASP A 91 -5.83 -10.09 -6.94
CA ASP A 91 -6.51 -9.79 -8.20
C ASP A 91 -6.53 -8.27 -8.45
N ASN A 92 -6.72 -7.43 -7.42
CA ASN A 92 -6.60 -5.96 -7.53
C ASN A 92 -5.18 -5.52 -7.94
N ILE A 93 -4.14 -6.08 -7.30
CA ILE A 93 -2.73 -5.81 -7.66
C ILE A 93 -2.48 -6.14 -9.14
N MET A 94 -2.99 -7.29 -9.60
CA MET A 94 -2.81 -7.73 -10.98
C MET A 94 -3.53 -6.82 -11.98
N ILE A 95 -4.71 -6.29 -11.64
CA ILE A 95 -5.45 -5.34 -12.48
C ILE A 95 -4.63 -4.06 -12.66
N GLU A 96 -4.14 -3.47 -11.56
CA GLU A 96 -3.36 -2.24 -11.58
C GLU A 96 -2.03 -2.39 -12.34
N LEU A 97 -1.33 -3.51 -12.14
CA LEU A 97 -0.09 -3.81 -12.86
C LEU A 97 -0.33 -3.99 -14.37
N ARG A 98 -1.39 -4.72 -14.76
CA ARG A 98 -1.72 -4.93 -16.17
C ARG A 98 -2.10 -3.62 -16.86
N ALA A 99 -2.86 -2.75 -16.19
CA ALA A 99 -3.24 -1.45 -16.73
C ALA A 99 -2.02 -0.60 -17.11
N HIS A 100 -0.92 -0.72 -16.35
CA HIS A 100 0.30 0.07 -16.59
C HIS A 100 1.33 -0.63 -17.49
N LEU A 101 1.37 -1.97 -17.54
CA LEU A 101 2.27 -2.70 -18.44
C LEU A 101 1.81 -2.64 -19.91
N VAL A 102 0.52 -2.42 -20.18
CA VAL A 102 -0.01 -2.26 -21.53
C VAL A 102 0.25 -0.84 -22.09
N GLN A 103 0.72 0.09 -21.26
CA GLN A 103 1.02 1.47 -21.64
C GLN A 103 2.50 1.71 -22.03
N VAL A 104 3.33 0.65 -22.03
CA VAL A 104 4.75 0.69 -22.42
C VAL A 104 4.94 -0.06 -23.73
#